data_AF-A0A957K4X0-F1
#
_entry.id   AF-A0A957K4X0-F1
#
_cell.length_a   1.000
_cell.length_b   1.000
_cell.length_c   1.000
_cell.angle_alpha   90.00
_cell.angle_beta   90.00
_cell.angle_gamma   90.00
#
_symmetry.space_group_name_H-M   'P 1'
#
loop_
_entity.id
_entity.type
_entity.pdbx_description
1 polymer ?
#
loop_
_entity_poly.entity_id
_entity_poly.type
_entity_poly.pdbx_seq_one_letter_code
_entity_poly.pdbx_strand_id
1 'polypeptide(L)'
;SDGLLGRGQLLRLRQDGRNVVTFKGAPPAGTQSEVKVHEEFEVTVSDFDTILAIFQRLGYEPVQIYEKYRETFSLAGLEIVLDELPYGNFIELEGDEAAIKIVAEQLGLPWAERINSNYLALMGRLIAHHQLPFQDITFSNFAGTDYTIADILDELIRS
;
A
#
# COMPACT_ATOMS: atom_id res chain seq x y z
N SER A 1 -22.57 12.94 -1.93
CA SER A 1 -21.42 13.71 -1.42
C SER A 1 -20.18 13.17 -2.10
N ASP A 2 -19.31 14.03 -2.61
CA ASP A 2 -18.05 13.57 -3.20
C ASP A 2 -17.12 13.18 -2.05
N GLY A 3 -17.05 11.89 -1.73
CA GLY A 3 -16.29 11.36 -0.58
C GLY A 3 -14.79 11.65 -0.67
N LEU A 4 -14.01 11.25 0.33
CA LEU A 4 -12.54 11.48 0.33
C LEU A 4 -11.87 10.99 -0.97
N LEU A 5 -12.24 9.79 -1.43
CA LEU A 5 -11.72 9.20 -2.67
C LEU A 5 -11.99 10.05 -3.91
N GLY A 6 -13.20 10.60 -4.04
CA GLY A 6 -13.56 11.45 -5.18
C GLY A 6 -12.75 12.76 -5.23
N ARG A 7 -12.29 13.21 -4.06
CA ARG A 7 -11.39 14.37 -3.92
C ARG A 7 -9.90 14.02 -3.95
N GLY A 8 -9.54 12.76 -4.22
CA GLY A 8 -8.14 12.30 -4.19
C GLY A 8 -7.48 12.38 -2.81
N GLN A 9 -8.29 12.32 -1.75
CA GLN A 9 -7.85 12.35 -0.34
C GLN A 9 -7.96 10.96 0.28
N LEU A 10 -7.13 10.68 1.28
CA LEU A 10 -7.15 9.42 2.04
C LEU A 10 -7.22 9.72 3.54
N LEU A 11 -8.08 8.99 4.24
CA LEU A 11 -8.02 8.86 5.69
C LEU A 11 -7.74 7.40 6.00
N ARG A 12 -6.66 7.13 6.72
CA ARG A 12 -6.21 5.79 7.08
C ARG A 12 -6.12 5.66 8.59
N LEU A 13 -6.65 4.57 9.12
CA LEU A 13 -6.39 4.12 10.47
C LEU A 13 -5.47 2.89 10.39
N ARG A 14 -4.34 2.91 11.09
CA ARG A 14 -3.36 1.82 11.15
C ARG A 14 -3.18 1.35 12.58
N GLN A 15 -3.01 0.04 12.76
CA GLN A 15 -2.62 -0.59 14.02
C GLN A 15 -1.39 -1.48 13.80
N ASP A 16 -0.24 -1.05 14.31
CA ASP A 16 1.05 -1.76 14.19
C ASP A 16 1.94 -1.50 15.41
N GLY A 17 1.53 -2.01 16.58
CA GLY A 17 2.15 -1.71 17.89
C GLY A 17 1.74 -0.36 18.47
N ARG A 18 1.27 0.56 17.62
CA ARG A 18 0.57 1.79 17.98
C ARG A 18 -0.64 2.00 17.05
N ASN A 19 -1.58 2.82 17.49
CA ASN A 19 -2.73 3.21 16.66
C ASN A 19 -2.45 4.58 16.06
N VAL A 20 -2.52 4.70 14.74
CA VAL A 20 -2.16 5.92 14.02
C VAL A 20 -3.26 6.28 13.03
N VAL A 21 -3.68 7.54 13.07
CA VAL A 21 -4.52 8.14 12.05
C VAL A 21 -3.64 8.96 11.13
N THR A 22 -3.76 8.70 9.82
CA THR A 22 -3.10 9.49 8.78
C THR A 22 -4.16 10.07 7.85
N PHE A 23 -4.13 11.39 7.65
CA PHE A 23 -4.82 12.04 6.53
C PHE A 23 -3.80 12.39 5.45
N LYS A 24 -4.10 12.05 4.19
CA LYS A 24 -3.34 12.49 3.02
C LYS A 24 -4.23 13.36 2.12
N GLY A 25 -3.77 14.58 1.86
CA GLY A 25 -4.41 15.54 0.98
C GLY A 25 -4.27 15.16 -0.50
N ALA A 26 -5.04 15.85 -1.34
CA ALA A 26 -4.90 15.72 -2.80
C ALA A 26 -3.53 16.24 -3.24
N PRO A 27 -2.93 15.65 -4.30
CA PRO A 27 -1.70 16.19 -4.85
C PRO A 27 -1.94 17.63 -5.36
N PRO A 28 -0.97 18.56 -5.22
CA PRO A 28 -1.09 19.91 -5.73
C PRO A 28 -1.39 19.91 -7.23
N ALA A 29 -2.34 20.73 -7.66
CA ALA A 29 -2.65 20.87 -9.09
C ALA A 29 -1.43 21.42 -9.85
N GLY A 30 -1.01 20.72 -10.92
CA GLY A 30 0.03 21.22 -11.84
C GLY A 30 1.48 20.81 -11.53
N THR A 31 1.74 19.94 -10.56
CA THR A 31 3.10 19.39 -10.37
C THR A 31 3.43 18.35 -11.45
N GLN A 32 4.27 18.73 -12.42
CA GLN A 32 4.93 17.83 -13.37
C GLN A 32 6.18 17.15 -12.76
N SER A 33 6.17 16.92 -11.45
CA SER A 33 7.23 16.20 -10.75
C SER A 33 6.84 14.74 -10.65
N GLU A 34 7.76 13.81 -10.95
CA GLU A 34 7.58 12.37 -10.71
C GLU A 34 7.39 12.08 -9.21
N VAL A 35 7.79 13.00 -8.33
CA VAL A 35 7.56 12.95 -6.89
C VAL A 35 6.38 13.85 -6.52
N LYS A 36 5.24 13.23 -6.20
CA LYS A 36 4.03 13.92 -5.71
C LYS A 36 4.21 14.22 -4.22
N VAL A 37 4.33 15.49 -3.86
CA VAL A 37 4.31 15.92 -2.46
C VAL A 37 2.86 16.11 -2.04
N HIS A 38 2.36 15.23 -1.17
CA HIS A 38 1.02 15.34 -0.59
C HIS A 38 1.10 16.01 0.79
N GLU A 39 0.11 16.85 1.11
CA GLU A 39 -0.10 17.25 2.51
C GLU A 39 -0.42 16.00 3.33
N GLU A 40 0.32 15.76 4.41
CA GLU A 40 0.10 14.60 5.28
C GLU A 40 0.03 15.05 6.73
N PHE A 41 -1.06 14.68 7.41
CA PHE A 41 -1.22 14.86 8.84
C PHE A 41 -1.27 13.49 9.50
N GLU A 42 -0.36 13.24 10.44
CA GLU A 42 -0.29 11.99 11.19
C GLU A 42 -0.42 12.27 12.69
N VAL A 43 -1.23 11.46 13.37
CA VAL A 43 -1.39 11.51 14.83
C VAL A 43 -1.51 10.11 15.41
N THR A 44 -0.81 9.88 16.52
CA THR A 44 -0.99 8.65 17.33
C THR A 44 -2.21 8.82 18.22
N VAL A 45 -3.08 7.81 18.25
CA VAL A 45 -4.28 7.77 19.10
C VAL A 45 -4.15 6.66 20.13
N SER A 46 -4.81 6.80 21.27
CA SER A 46 -4.68 5.85 22.38
C SER A 46 -5.46 4.56 22.17
N ASP A 47 -6.55 4.59 21.41
CA ASP A 47 -7.48 3.46 21.29
C ASP A 47 -8.03 3.35 19.85
N PHE A 48 -7.91 2.16 19.26
CA PHE A 48 -8.29 1.90 17.87
C PHE A 48 -9.80 1.83 17.69
N ASP A 49 -10.48 1.08 18.55
CA ASP A 49 -11.92 0.85 18.43
C ASP A 49 -12.71 2.14 18.65
N THR A 50 -12.26 2.99 19.57
CA THR A 50 -12.87 4.29 19.85
C THR A 50 -12.76 5.22 18.64
N ILE A 51 -11.58 5.35 18.02
CA ILE A 51 -11.43 6.25 16.86
C ILE A 51 -12.18 5.70 15.63
N LEU A 52 -12.20 4.37 15.45
CA LEU A 52 -12.99 3.72 14.41
C LEU A 52 -14.48 4.02 14.58
N ALA A 53 -15.00 3.87 15.80
CA ALA A 53 -16.39 4.19 16.12
C ALA A 53 -16.69 5.68 15.90
N ILE A 54 -15.78 6.59 16.25
CA ILE A 54 -15.92 8.03 15.97
C ILE A 54 -16.04 8.27 14.47
N PHE A 55 -15.16 7.68 13.65
CA PHE A 55 -15.21 7.83 12.19
C PHE A 55 -16.53 7.31 11.59
N GLN A 56 -17.00 6.14 12.04
CA GLN A 56 -18.30 5.60 11.64
C GLN A 56 -19.45 6.55 11.99
N ARG A 57 -19.44 7.15 13.19
CA ARG A 57 -20.47 8.13 13.60
C ARG A 57 -20.38 9.46 12.85
N LEU A 58 -19.21 9.81 12.30
CA LEU A 58 -19.04 10.94 11.40
C LEU A 58 -19.43 10.60 9.93
N GLY A 59 -19.80 9.35 9.65
CA GLY A 59 -20.24 8.89 8.33
C GLY A 59 -19.11 8.41 7.43
N TYR A 60 -17.93 8.11 7.97
CA TYR A 60 -16.88 7.41 7.25
C TYR A 60 -17.05 5.90 7.38
N GLU A 61 -16.89 5.20 6.27
CA GLU A 61 -16.83 3.74 6.24
C GLU A 61 -15.48 3.29 5.65
N PRO A 62 -14.91 2.17 6.10
CA PRO A 62 -13.71 1.61 5.48
C PRO A 62 -13.97 1.32 4.00
N VAL A 63 -13.14 1.90 3.14
CA VAL A 63 -13.20 1.62 1.70
C VAL A 63 -12.40 0.37 1.34
N GLN A 64 -11.36 0.07 2.13
CA GLN A 64 -10.53 -1.12 1.98
C GLN A 64 -9.74 -1.37 3.27
N ILE A 65 -9.65 -2.63 3.66
CA ILE A 65 -8.82 -3.11 4.78
C ILE A 65 -7.67 -3.95 4.21
N TYR A 66 -6.48 -3.81 4.76
CA TYR A 66 -5.35 -4.68 4.41
C TYR A 66 -4.49 -5.00 5.62
N GLU A 67 -3.97 -6.22 5.64
CA GLU A 67 -3.04 -6.76 6.63
C GLU A 67 -1.72 -7.09 5.95
N LYS A 68 -0.62 -6.91 6.68
CA LYS A 68 0.71 -7.34 6.24
C LYS A 68 1.66 -7.54 7.40
N TYR A 69 2.66 -8.39 7.22
CA TYR A 69 3.85 -8.40 8.06
C TYR A 69 4.96 -7.62 7.37
N ARG A 70 5.66 -6.76 8.12
CA ARG A 70 6.73 -5.90 7.58
C ARG A 70 8.01 -6.07 8.38
N GLU A 71 9.11 -6.27 7.67
CA GLU A 71 10.47 -6.11 8.20
C GLU A 71 11.18 -4.98 7.45
N THR A 72 11.86 -4.10 8.20
CA THR A 72 12.57 -2.94 7.65
C THR A 72 14.05 -3.04 7.96
N PHE A 73 14.88 -2.86 6.93
CA PHE A 73 16.34 -2.84 6.99
C PHE A 73 16.87 -1.52 6.46
N SER A 74 18.07 -1.14 6.90
CA SER A 74 18.79 0.00 6.33
C SER A 74 20.12 -0.48 5.73
N LEU A 75 20.37 -0.11 4.47
CA LEU A 75 21.58 -0.42 3.75
C LEU A 75 22.05 0.80 2.97
N ALA A 76 23.25 1.31 3.27
CA ALA A 76 23.85 2.45 2.56
C ALA A 76 22.96 3.71 2.45
N GLY A 77 22.13 3.98 3.47
CA GLY A 77 21.20 5.11 3.48
C GLY A 77 19.90 4.88 2.69
N LEU A 78 19.71 3.68 2.14
CA LEU A 78 18.47 3.20 1.57
C LEU A 78 17.68 2.41 2.62
N GLU A 79 16.36 2.56 2.62
CA GLU A 79 15.46 1.70 3.37
C GLU A 79 15.02 0.53 2.48
N ILE A 80 15.16 -0.69 3.00
CA ILE A 80 14.72 -1.92 2.34
C ILE A 80 13.60 -2.49 3.18
N VAL A 81 12.44 -2.67 2.55
CA VAL A 81 11.24 -3.15 3.21
C VAL A 81 10.86 -4.50 2.63
N LEU A 82 10.68 -5.49 3.49
CA LEU A 82 10.09 -6.78 3.12
C LEU A 82 8.66 -6.82 3.66
N ASP A 83 7.70 -6.93 2.75
CA ASP A 83 6.27 -7.01 3.07
C ASP A 83 5.72 -8.38 2.69
N GLU A 84 5.15 -9.10 3.66
CA GLU A 84 4.32 -10.28 3.41
C GLU A 84 2.85 -9.85 3.45
N LEU A 85 2.18 -9.96 2.29
CA LEU A 85 0.75 -9.81 2.15
C LEU A 85 0.11 -11.19 1.91
N PRO A 86 -1.21 -11.34 2.18
CA PRO A 86 -1.94 -12.58 1.94
C PRO A 86 -1.82 -13.16 0.52
N TYR A 87 -1.56 -12.33 -0.50
CA TYR A 87 -1.42 -12.76 -1.89
C TYR A 87 0.02 -12.80 -2.41
N GLY A 88 1.03 -12.53 -1.57
CA GLY A 88 2.43 -12.57 -2.00
C GLY A 88 3.39 -11.73 -1.15
N ASN A 89 4.67 -11.93 -1.42
CA ASN A 89 5.78 -11.23 -0.76
C ASN A 89 6.36 -10.16 -1.67
N PHE A 90 6.72 -9.02 -1.08
CA PHE A 90 7.22 -7.84 -1.78
C PHE A 90 8.49 -7.33 -1.14
N ILE A 91 9.33 -6.74 -1.98
CA ILE A 91 10.47 -5.92 -1.55
C ILE A 91 10.28 -4.50 -2.07
N GLU A 92 10.25 -3.52 -1.17
CA GLU A 92 10.28 -2.09 -1.51
C GLU A 92 11.68 -1.54 -1.22
N LEU A 93 12.22 -0.75 -2.15
CA LEU A 93 13.46 -0.03 -2.00
C LEU A 93 13.12 1.46 -1.95
N GLU A 94 13.27 2.09 -0.79
CA GLU A 94 12.88 3.47 -0.55
C GLU A 94 14.12 4.36 -0.31
N GLY A 95 14.22 5.45 -1.08
CA GLY A 95 15.29 6.44 -0.97
C GLY A 95 15.65 7.08 -2.31
N ASP A 96 16.92 7.48 -2.46
CA ASP A 96 17.43 8.08 -3.69
C ASP A 96 17.40 7.08 -4.87
N GLU A 97 16.95 7.53 -6.04
CA GLU A 97 16.77 6.67 -7.22
C GLU A 97 18.08 5.99 -7.67
N ALA A 98 19.21 6.70 -7.60
CA ALA A 98 20.49 6.12 -7.98
C ALA A 98 20.91 5.02 -6.98
N ALA A 99 20.69 5.24 -5.68
CA ALA A 99 20.92 4.24 -4.66
C ALA A 99 20.01 3.01 -4.83
N ILE A 100 18.73 3.22 -5.14
CA ILE A 100 17.77 2.13 -5.41
C ILE A 100 18.29 1.22 -6.53
N LYS A 101 18.72 1.78 -7.67
CA LYS A 101 19.21 0.98 -8.81
C LYS A 101 20.44 0.16 -8.47
N ILE A 102 21.39 0.74 -7.73
CA ILE A 102 22.60 0.06 -7.28
C ILE A 102 22.26 -1.11 -6.35
N VAL A 103 21.39 -0.87 -5.36
CA VAL A 103 20.99 -1.91 -4.41
C VAL A 103 20.16 -3.00 -5.09
N ALA A 104 19.26 -2.66 -6.00
CA ALA A 104 18.51 -3.64 -6.79
C ALA A 104 19.44 -4.58 -7.55
N GLU A 105 20.49 -4.05 -8.20
CA GLU A 105 21.50 -4.85 -8.88
C GLU A 105 22.27 -5.76 -7.92
N GLN A 106 22.68 -5.25 -6.75
CA GLN A 106 23.38 -6.03 -5.72
C GLN A 106 22.54 -7.18 -5.16
N LEU A 107 21.22 -6.98 -5.05
CA LEU A 107 20.26 -7.99 -4.59
C LEU A 107 19.79 -8.94 -5.71
N GLY A 108 20.25 -8.74 -6.95
CA GLY A 108 19.86 -9.56 -8.09
C GLY A 108 18.41 -9.34 -8.54
N LEU A 109 17.85 -8.16 -8.28
CA LEU A 109 16.49 -7.77 -8.67
C LEU A 109 16.51 -7.09 -10.05
N PRO A 110 15.97 -7.71 -11.10
CA PRO A 110 16.00 -7.13 -12.43
C PRO A 110 15.20 -5.83 -12.49
N TRP A 111 15.84 -4.71 -12.84
CA TRP A 111 15.18 -3.39 -12.90
C TRP A 111 13.98 -3.36 -13.86
N ALA A 112 14.02 -4.18 -14.92
CA ALA A 112 12.94 -4.29 -15.89
C ALA A 112 11.69 -4.98 -15.33
N GLU A 113 11.81 -5.75 -14.25
CA GLU A 113 10.71 -6.51 -13.62
C GLU A 113 10.09 -5.78 -12.41
N ARG A 114 10.49 -4.52 -12.17
CA ARG A 114 9.94 -3.73 -11.07
C ARG A 114 8.45 -3.45 -11.27
N ILE A 115 7.73 -3.39 -10.17
CA ILE A 115 6.29 -3.10 -10.14
C ILE A 115 6.11 -1.66 -9.65
N ASN A 116 5.46 -0.81 -10.47
CA ASN A 116 5.19 0.60 -10.11
C ASN A 116 3.81 0.79 -9.45
N SER A 117 3.04 -0.28 -9.26
CA SER A 117 1.69 -0.26 -8.68
C SER A 117 1.75 -0.49 -7.17
N ASN A 118 0.93 0.22 -6.40
CA ASN A 118 0.76 -0.05 -4.97
C ASN A 118 -0.11 -1.30 -4.72
N TYR A 119 -0.11 -1.81 -3.48
CA TYR A 119 -0.85 -3.01 -3.08
C TYR A 119 -2.35 -2.98 -3.38
N LEU A 120 -3.00 -1.81 -3.32
CA LEU A 120 -4.44 -1.71 -3.59
C LEU A 120 -4.73 -1.82 -5.09
N ALA A 121 -3.89 -1.22 -5.93
CA ALA A 121 -3.97 -1.36 -7.38
C ALA A 121 -3.68 -2.80 -7.83
N LEU A 122 -2.71 -3.46 -7.19
CA LEU A 122 -2.43 -4.88 -7.41
C LEU A 122 -3.62 -5.75 -7.03
N MET A 123 -4.23 -5.52 -5.87
CA MET A 123 -5.44 -6.21 -5.44
C MET A 123 -6.59 -6.01 -6.43
N GLY A 124 -6.81 -4.78 -6.92
CA GLY A 124 -7.85 -4.50 -7.91
C GLY A 124 -7.69 -5.31 -9.20
N ARG A 125 -6.45 -5.52 -9.67
CA ARG A 125 -6.16 -6.38 -10.81
C ARG A 125 -6.41 -7.85 -10.51
N LEU A 126 -6.00 -8.32 -9.33
CA LEU A 126 -6.22 -9.70 -8.92
C LEU A 126 -7.72 -10.03 -8.77
N ILE A 127 -8.51 -9.10 -8.20
CA ILE A 127 -9.98 -9.18 -8.16
C ILE A 127 -10.55 -9.29 -9.57
N ALA A 128 -10.10 -8.46 -10.50
CA ALA A 128 -10.60 -8.49 -11.87
C ALA A 128 -10.25 -9.80 -12.60
N HIS A 129 -9.03 -10.31 -12.38
CA HIS A 129 -8.54 -11.54 -12.99
C HIS A 129 -9.31 -12.77 -12.50
N HIS A 130 -9.46 -12.92 -11.18
CA HIS A 130 -10.07 -14.11 -10.56
C HIS A 130 -11.55 -13.95 -10.19
N GLN A 131 -12.13 -12.76 -10.38
CA GLN A 131 -13.50 -12.41 -9.95
C GLN A 131 -13.73 -12.67 -8.46
N LEU A 132 -12.77 -12.24 -7.63
CA LEU A 132 -12.77 -12.51 -6.20
C LEU A 132 -14.03 -11.97 -5.51
N PRO A 133 -14.62 -12.71 -4.55
CA PRO A 133 -15.85 -12.31 -3.87
C PRO A 133 -15.62 -11.31 -2.73
N PHE A 134 -14.39 -10.79 -2.59
CA PHE A 134 -13.98 -9.86 -1.55
C PHE A 134 -13.01 -8.81 -2.09
N GLN A 135 -12.90 -7.69 -1.37
CA GLN A 135 -12.07 -6.54 -1.75
C GLN A 135 -10.90 -6.28 -0.77
N ASP A 136 -11.01 -6.79 0.45
CA ASP A 136 -10.05 -6.54 1.52
C ASP A 136 -8.88 -7.54 1.43
N ILE A 137 -7.68 -7.03 1.67
CA ILE A 137 -6.43 -7.80 1.62
C ILE A 137 -6.14 -8.33 3.03
N THR A 138 -6.97 -9.25 3.51
CA THR A 138 -6.80 -9.86 4.85
C THR A 138 -6.37 -11.31 4.71
N PHE A 139 -5.59 -11.82 5.67
CA PHE A 139 -5.17 -13.23 5.67
C PHE A 139 -6.39 -14.15 5.76
N SER A 140 -7.45 -13.71 6.43
CA SER A 140 -8.72 -14.45 6.52
C SER A 140 -9.44 -14.60 5.18
N ASN A 141 -9.45 -13.56 4.32
CA ASN A 141 -10.09 -13.63 3.01
C ASN A 141 -9.36 -14.58 2.06
N PHE A 142 -8.03 -14.64 2.16
CA PHE A 142 -7.19 -15.51 1.33
C PHE A 142 -7.01 -16.91 1.93
N ALA A 143 -7.49 -17.16 3.15
CA ALA A 143 -7.33 -18.44 3.82
C ALA A 143 -7.99 -19.58 3.02
N GLY A 144 -7.19 -20.60 2.67
CA GLY A 144 -7.67 -21.74 1.88
C GLY A 144 -7.82 -21.46 0.37
N THR A 145 -7.38 -20.30 -0.09
CA THR A 145 -7.25 -19.98 -1.52
C THR A 145 -5.81 -20.15 -1.99
N ASP A 146 -5.63 -20.26 -3.29
CA ASP A 146 -4.38 -20.39 -4.01
C ASP A 146 -4.11 -19.21 -4.95
N TYR A 147 -4.91 -18.14 -4.84
CA TYR A 147 -4.74 -16.89 -5.59
C TYR A 147 -3.48 -16.15 -5.14
N THR A 148 -2.64 -15.77 -6.10
CA THR A 148 -1.36 -15.11 -5.83
C THR A 148 -1.09 -14.00 -6.84
N ILE A 149 -0.29 -13.02 -6.44
CA ILE A 149 0.18 -11.98 -7.36
C ILE A 149 0.93 -12.56 -8.58
N ALA A 150 1.48 -13.78 -8.44
CA ALA A 150 2.12 -14.50 -9.52
C ALA A 150 1.20 -14.72 -10.74
N ASP A 151 -0.11 -14.86 -10.51
CA ASP A 151 -1.11 -15.10 -11.55
C ASP A 151 -1.24 -13.93 -12.53
N ILE A 152 -0.81 -12.72 -12.12
CA ILE A 152 -0.90 -11.50 -12.92
C ILE A 152 0.47 -10.85 -13.20
N LEU A 153 1.59 -11.50 -12.87
CA LEU A 153 2.93 -10.89 -13.02
C LEU A 153 3.25 -10.43 -14.45
N ASP A 154 2.87 -11.22 -15.45
CA ASP A 154 3.06 -10.88 -16.86
C ASP A 154 2.33 -9.58 -17.26
N GLU A 155 1.21 -9.27 -16.60
CA GLU A 155 0.43 -8.05 -16.82
C GLU A 155 1.06 -6.83 -16.12
N LEU A 156 1.90 -7.05 -15.11
CA LEU A 156 2.51 -6.01 -14.26
C LEU A 156 3.86 -5.55 -14.78
N ILE A 157 4.67 -6.45 -15.33
CA ILE A 157 6.05 -6.19 -15.75
C ILE A 157 6.11 -5.54 -17.15
N ARG A 158 5.09 -5.74 -17.98
CA ARG A 158 5.05 -5.24 -19.37
C ARG A 158 4.34 -3.89 -19.56
N SER A 159 3.88 -3.26 -18.47
CA SER A 159 3.15 -1.98 -18.48
C SER A 159 4.02 -0.81 -18.05
#